data_AF-A0A0F8Y5M3-F1
#
_entry.id   AF-A0A0F8Y5M3-F1
#
_cell.length_a   1.000
_cell.length_b   1.000
_cell.length_c   1.000
_cell.angle_alpha   90.00
_cell.angle_beta   90.00
_cell.angle_gamma   90.00
#
_symmetry.space_group_name_H-M   'P 1'
#
loop_
_entity.id
_entity.type
_entity.pdbx_description
1 polymer ?
#
loop_
_entity_poly.entity_id
_entity_poly.type
_entity_poly.pdbx_seq_one_letter_code
_entity_poly.pdbx_strand_id
1 'polypeptide(L)'
;DVDRGLTLLGPFVKRGLPVKLSFAIAKTTRRLKEVIDIIIDERKKLVKKHQLTDVEGNTILDENGNVRLSSPNDFTNDFDELMKQETDVDVYQIDYESLIKMKDKDGKTIQTSPEEMEGLLLLKMVRELEPEKEEEED
;
A
#
# COMPACT_ATOMS: atom_id res chain seq x y z
N ASP A 1 1.91 -6.55 -3.68
CA ASP A 1 3.13 -6.10 -2.97
C ASP A 1 2.90 -4.98 -1.95
N VAL A 2 2.14 -3.92 -2.26
CA VAL A 2 1.87 -2.81 -1.33
C VAL A 2 1.29 -3.26 0.02
N ASP A 3 0.25 -4.10 0.02
CA ASP A 3 -0.40 -4.58 1.26
C ASP A 3 0.55 -5.36 2.18
N ARG A 4 1.42 -6.20 1.58
CA ARG A 4 2.51 -6.87 2.28
C ARG A 4 3.49 -5.87 2.87
N GLY A 5 3.91 -4.87 2.10
CA GLY A 5 4.78 -3.79 2.58
C GLY A 5 4.17 -3.05 3.79
N LEU A 6 2.90 -2.69 3.73
CA LEU A 6 2.18 -2.07 4.86
C LEU A 6 2.15 -2.97 6.10
N THR A 7 1.92 -4.27 5.91
CA THR A 7 1.91 -5.26 6.99
C THR A 7 3.27 -5.36 7.67
N LEU A 8 4.35 -5.46 6.89
CA LEU A 8 5.72 -5.58 7.40
C LEU A 8 6.18 -4.32 8.15
N LEU A 9 5.72 -3.13 7.76
CA LEU A 9 6.03 -1.88 8.47
C LEU A 9 5.19 -1.65 9.74
N GLY A 10 4.12 -2.42 9.95
CA GLY A 10 3.22 -2.26 11.10
C GLY A 10 3.91 -2.33 12.47
N PRO A 11 4.83 -3.28 12.72
CA PRO A 11 5.66 -3.29 13.92
C PRO A 11 6.70 -2.16 13.95
N PHE A 12 7.29 -1.83 12.80
CA PHE A 12 8.38 -0.85 12.70
C PHE A 12 7.95 0.53 13.21
N VAL A 13 6.76 0.99 12.81
CA VAL A 13 6.23 2.32 13.20
C VAL A 13 5.90 2.45 14.68
N LYS A 14 5.82 1.34 15.43
CA LYS A 14 5.57 1.35 16.88
C LYS A 14 6.85 1.55 17.69
N ARG A 15 8.03 1.51 17.05
CA ARG A 15 9.32 1.76 17.68
C ARG A 15 9.55 3.26 17.87
N GLY A 16 10.50 3.61 18.74
CA GLY A 16 10.92 5.00 18.97
C GLY A 16 11.75 5.58 17.82
N LEU A 17 11.21 5.59 16.60
CA LEU A 17 11.89 6.06 15.39
C LEU A 17 12.20 7.56 15.46
N PRO A 18 13.32 8.03 14.86
CA PRO A 18 13.57 9.45 14.70
C PRO A 18 12.48 10.11 13.87
N VAL A 19 12.25 11.38 14.17
CA VAL A 19 11.13 12.17 13.64
C VAL A 19 11.05 12.09 12.11
N LYS A 20 12.17 12.21 11.40
CA LYS A 20 12.22 12.16 9.93
C LYS A 20 11.73 10.82 9.38
N LEU A 21 12.18 9.70 9.95
CA LEU A 21 11.79 8.34 9.53
C LEU A 21 10.32 8.05 9.87
N SER A 22 9.90 8.41 11.08
CA SER A 22 8.51 8.27 11.51
C SER A 22 7.57 9.06 10.59
N PHE A 23 7.91 10.30 10.27
CA PHE A 23 7.15 11.13 9.35
C PHE A 23 7.09 10.54 7.94
N ALA A 24 8.22 10.07 7.40
CA ALA A 24 8.29 9.46 6.08
C ALA A 24 7.35 8.25 5.97
N ILE A 25 7.42 7.32 6.93
CA ILE A 25 6.57 6.12 6.92
C ILE A 25 5.11 6.50 7.12
N ALA A 26 4.80 7.42 8.04
CA ALA A 26 3.42 7.87 8.26
C ALA A 26 2.81 8.53 7.01
N LYS A 27 3.57 9.38 6.32
CA LYS A 27 3.10 10.04 5.09
C LYS A 27 2.83 9.03 3.98
N THR A 28 3.79 8.16 3.68
CA THR A 28 3.66 7.13 2.64
C THR A 28 2.50 6.18 2.93
N THR A 29 2.42 5.64 4.16
CA THR A 29 1.36 4.70 4.55
C THR A 29 -0.04 5.32 4.49
N ARG A 30 -0.20 6.60 4.84
CA ARG A 30 -1.49 7.29 4.70
C ARG A 30 -1.91 7.44 3.24
N ARG A 31 -1.00 7.87 2.36
CA ARG A 31 -1.29 8.01 0.92
C ARG A 31 -1.70 6.70 0.27
N LEU A 32 -1.00 5.61 0.61
CA LEU A 32 -1.35 4.29 0.10
C LEU A 32 -2.70 3.80 0.62
N LYS A 33 -3.01 4.04 1.91
CA LYS A 33 -4.31 3.70 2.49
C LYS A 33 -5.45 4.47 1.83
N GLU A 34 -5.27 5.76 1.55
CA GLU A 34 -6.27 6.55 0.82
C GLU A 34 -6.65 5.89 -0.53
N VAL A 35 -5.66 5.42 -1.30
CA VAL A 35 -5.92 4.71 -2.57
C VAL A 35 -6.63 3.38 -2.34
N ILE A 36 -6.20 2.59 -1.35
CA ILE A 36 -6.82 1.31 -1.02
C ILE A 36 -8.29 1.50 -0.62
N ASP A 37 -8.59 2.50 0.21
CA ASP A 37 -9.94 2.81 0.67
C ASP A 37 -10.85 3.20 -0.50
N ILE A 38 -10.34 3.99 -1.45
CA ILE A 38 -11.06 4.34 -2.68
C ILE A 38 -11.40 3.08 -3.48
N ILE A 39 -10.44 2.18 -3.71
CA ILE A 39 -10.67 0.93 -4.46
C ILE A 39 -11.71 0.05 -3.74
N ILE A 40 -11.62 -0.06 -2.42
CA ILE A 40 -12.58 -0.81 -1.60
C ILE A 40 -13.99 -0.23 -1.75
N ASP A 41 -14.13 1.08 -1.71
CA ASP A 41 -15.42 1.75 -1.82
C ASP A 41 -16.02 1.63 -3.23
N GLU A 42 -15.22 1.78 -4.29
CA GLU A 42 -15.68 1.53 -5.66
C GLU A 42 -16.08 0.06 -5.85
N ARG A 43 -15.29 -0.89 -5.32
CA ARG A 43 -15.65 -2.32 -5.35
C ARG A 43 -17.00 -2.58 -4.67
N LYS A 44 -17.29 -1.95 -3.52
CA LYS A 44 -18.60 -2.08 -2.86
C LYS A 44 -19.74 -1.58 -3.76
N LYS A 45 -19.54 -0.47 -4.49
CA LYS A 45 -20.53 0.04 -5.45
C LYS A 45 -20.76 -0.96 -6.58
N LEU A 46 -19.70 -1.58 -7.11
CA LEU A 46 -19.81 -2.62 -8.13
C LEU A 46 -20.58 -3.85 -7.63
N VAL A 47 -20.30 -4.31 -6.41
CA VAL A 47 -21.07 -5.41 -5.79
C VAL A 47 -22.54 -5.03 -5.70
N LYS A 48 -22.86 -3.82 -5.22
CA LYS A 48 -24.26 -3.35 -5.12
C LYS A 48 -24.93 -3.19 -6.48
N LYS A 49 -24.19 -2.79 -7.53
CA LYS A 49 -24.69 -2.67 -8.91
C LYS A 49 -25.07 -4.04 -9.48
N HIS A 50 -24.28 -5.07 -9.19
CA HIS A 50 -24.41 -6.39 -9.80
C HIS A 50 -25.08 -7.44 -8.90
N GLN A 51 -25.46 -7.11 -7.67
CA GLN A 51 -26.10 -8.06 -6.76
C GLN A 51 -27.47 -8.52 -7.27
N LEU A 52 -27.82 -9.78 -7.00
CA LEU A 52 -29.18 -10.28 -7.10
C LEU A 52 -29.98 -9.78 -5.89
N THR A 53 -31.18 -9.26 -6.16
CA THR A 53 -32.15 -8.89 -5.13
C THR A 53 -33.38 -9.78 -5.20
N ASP A 54 -34.02 -10.01 -4.06
CA ASP A 54 -35.34 -10.62 -4.01
C ASP A 54 -36.44 -9.63 -4.44
N VAL A 55 -37.69 -10.07 -4.36
CA VAL A 55 -38.87 -9.27 -4.72
C VAL A 55 -39.10 -8.05 -3.82
N GLU A 56 -38.51 -8.04 -2.62
CA GLU A 56 -38.59 -6.94 -1.66
C GLU A 56 -37.40 -5.97 -1.80
N GLY A 57 -36.42 -6.30 -2.66
CA GLY A 57 -35.23 -5.50 -2.91
C GLY A 57 -34.05 -5.83 -1.98
N ASN A 58 -34.13 -6.91 -1.20
CA ASN A 58 -33.04 -7.33 -0.31
C ASN A 58 -32.00 -8.17 -1.06
N THR A 59 -30.73 -8.05 -0.67
CA THR A 59 -29.62 -8.79 -1.28
C THR A 59 -29.73 -10.30 -1.01
N ILE A 60 -29.62 -11.10 -2.07
CA ILE A 60 -29.59 -12.57 -1.97
C ILE A 60 -28.15 -13.04 -1.71
N LEU A 61 -27.99 -13.91 -0.71
CA LEU A 61 -26.71 -14.52 -0.35
C LEU A 61 -26.62 -15.98 -0.83
N ASP A 62 -25.40 -16.48 -1.05
CA ASP A 62 -25.11 -17.89 -1.27
C ASP A 62 -24.96 -18.66 0.06
N GLU A 63 -24.71 -19.97 -0.04
CA GLU A 63 -24.57 -20.87 1.13
C GLU A 63 -23.39 -20.49 2.05
N ASN A 64 -22.43 -19.73 1.54
CA ASN A 64 -21.26 -19.27 2.28
C ASN A 64 -21.43 -17.84 2.82
N GLY A 65 -22.59 -17.21 2.61
CA GLY A 65 -22.87 -15.84 3.00
C GLY A 65 -22.33 -14.77 2.05
N ASN A 66 -21.86 -15.14 0.85
CA ASN A 66 -21.44 -14.17 -0.17
C ASN A 66 -22.64 -13.65 -0.96
N VAL A 67 -22.52 -12.42 -1.47
CA VAL A 67 -23.54 -11.83 -2.34
C VAL A 67 -23.63 -12.61 -3.65
N ARG A 68 -24.83 -13.07 -4.02
CA ARG A 68 -25.08 -13.61 -5.36
C ARG A 68 -25.11 -12.47 -6.38
N LEU A 69 -24.42 -12.67 -7.50
CA LEU A 69 -24.37 -11.70 -8.59
C LEU A 69 -25.37 -12.06 -9.69
N SER A 70 -26.06 -11.06 -10.21
CA SER A 70 -26.99 -11.17 -11.35
C SER A 70 -26.26 -11.49 -12.64
N SER A 71 -25.05 -10.93 -12.82
CA SER A 71 -24.15 -11.23 -13.93
C SER A 71 -22.70 -11.24 -13.45
N PRO A 72 -22.08 -12.43 -13.25
CA PRO A 72 -20.67 -12.54 -12.89
C PRO A 72 -19.71 -11.97 -13.95
N ASN A 73 -20.07 -12.07 -15.24
CA ASN A 73 -19.24 -11.56 -16.34
C ASN A 73 -19.20 -10.04 -16.35
N ASP A 74 -20.36 -9.37 -16.20
CA ASP A 74 -20.41 -7.91 -16.20
C ASP A 74 -19.71 -7.32 -14.96
N PHE A 75 -19.85 -7.98 -13.81
CA PHE A 75 -19.08 -7.63 -12.62
C PHE A 75 -17.57 -7.76 -12.87
N THR A 76 -17.12 -8.85 -13.49
CA THR A 76 -15.70 -9.07 -13.80
C THR A 76 -15.18 -7.98 -14.73
N ASN A 77 -15.93 -7.62 -15.77
CA ASN A 77 -15.54 -6.58 -16.71
C ASN A 77 -15.39 -5.20 -16.02
N ASP A 78 -16.37 -4.80 -15.21
CA ASP A 78 -16.31 -3.53 -14.46
C ASP A 78 -15.18 -3.54 -13.42
N PHE A 79 -14.97 -4.68 -12.76
CA PHE A 79 -13.90 -4.83 -11.77
C PHE A 79 -12.52 -4.75 -12.42
N ASP A 80 -12.33 -5.37 -13.59
CA ASP A 80 -11.10 -5.28 -14.36
C ASP A 80 -10.82 -3.85 -14.82
N GLU A 81 -11.85 -3.08 -15.17
CA GLU A 81 -11.71 -1.65 -15.49
C GLU A 81 -11.24 -0.82 -14.28
N LEU A 82 -11.79 -1.11 -13.09
CA LEU A 82 -11.33 -0.50 -11.83
C LEU A 82 -9.87 -0.86 -11.53
N MET A 83 -9.46 -2.12 -11.77
CA MET A 83 -8.10 -2.58 -11.49
C MET A 83 -7.06 -2.08 -12.49
N LYS A 84 -7.47 -1.65 -13.68
CA LYS A 84 -6.61 -1.04 -14.70
C LYS A 84 -6.31 0.44 -14.46
N GLN A 85 -6.92 1.05 -13.44
CA GLN A 85 -6.63 2.45 -13.11
C GLN A 85 -5.19 2.59 -12.63
N GLU A 86 -4.45 3.50 -13.25
CA GLU A 86 -3.12 3.89 -12.82
C GLU A 86 -3.21 5.19 -12.01
N THR A 87 -2.53 5.24 -10.87
CA THR A 87 -2.45 6.44 -10.03
C THR A 87 -1.02 6.65 -9.55
N ASP A 88 -0.56 7.88 -9.64
CA ASP A 88 0.69 8.29 -9.01
C ASP A 88 0.48 8.47 -7.51
N VAL A 89 1.41 7.92 -6.73
CA VAL A 89 1.41 8.09 -5.27
C VAL A 89 2.75 8.68 -4.85
N ASP A 90 2.71 9.84 -4.20
CA ASP A 90 3.90 10.46 -3.61
C ASP A 90 4.40 9.62 -2.44
N VAL A 91 5.58 9.02 -2.62
CA VAL A 91 6.28 8.20 -1.62
C VAL A 91 7.47 8.99 -1.10
N TYR A 92 7.56 9.12 0.23
CA TYR A 92 8.75 9.73 0.83
C TYR A 92 9.91 8.72 0.83
N GLN A 93 10.94 9.00 0.03
CA GLN A 93 12.14 8.18 -0.05
C GLN A 93 13.21 8.58 0.96
N ILE A 94 13.90 7.57 1.47
CA ILE A 94 15.02 7.69 2.40
C ILE A 94 16.22 7.03 1.75
N ASP A 95 17.36 7.70 1.86
CA ASP A 95 18.65 7.19 1.45
C ASP A 95 19.09 6.02 2.36
N TYR A 96 19.53 4.92 1.75
CA TYR A 96 19.92 3.71 2.49
C TYR A 96 21.05 3.99 3.51
N GLU A 97 22.09 4.69 3.09
CA GLU A 97 23.23 5.06 3.93
C GLU A 97 22.80 5.93 5.12
N SER A 98 21.85 6.83 4.88
CA SER A 98 21.24 7.63 5.93
C SER A 98 20.47 6.76 6.90
N LEU A 99 19.63 5.83 6.40
CA LEU A 99 18.79 4.95 7.21
C LEU A 99 19.61 4.11 8.20
N ILE A 100 20.71 3.48 7.75
CA ILE A 100 21.55 2.64 8.61
C ILE A 100 22.37 3.43 9.65
N LYS A 101 22.47 4.76 9.49
CA LYS A 101 23.15 5.67 10.43
C LYS A 101 22.17 6.42 11.34
N MET A 102 20.87 6.30 11.12
CA MET A 102 19.85 6.99 11.92
C MET A 102 19.86 6.51 13.37
N LYS A 103 19.65 7.45 14.29
CA LYS A 103 19.54 7.18 15.73
C LYS A 103 18.10 7.28 16.19
N ASP A 104 17.69 6.36 17.07
CA ASP A 104 16.41 6.41 17.76
C ASP A 104 16.35 7.53 18.79
N LYS A 105 15.21 7.66 19.47
CA LYS A 105 15.00 8.64 20.54
C LYS A 105 16.01 8.54 21.70
N ASP A 106 16.64 7.37 21.88
CA ASP A 106 17.60 7.08 22.95
C ASP A 106 19.06 7.22 22.45
N GLY A 107 19.25 7.69 21.21
CA GLY A 107 20.56 7.92 20.60
C GLY A 107 21.24 6.66 20.06
N LYS A 108 20.55 5.52 20.03
CA LYS A 108 21.08 4.25 19.50
C LYS A 108 20.79 4.15 18.01
N THR A 109 21.74 3.59 17.26
CA THR A 109 21.52 3.34 15.83
C THR A 109 20.34 2.40 15.63
N ILE A 110 19.44 2.76 14.71
CA ILE A 110 18.31 1.91 14.36
C ILE A 110 18.84 0.69 13.63
N GLN A 111 18.67 -0.48 14.24
CA GLN A 111 18.80 -1.73 13.53
C GLN A 111 17.46 -2.08 12.90
N THR A 112 17.42 -1.99 11.57
CA THR A 112 16.26 -2.38 10.75
C THR A 112 16.34 -3.89 10.52
N SER A 113 15.29 -4.64 10.86
CA SER A 113 15.25 -6.09 10.61
C SER A 113 15.11 -6.37 9.10
N PRO A 114 15.39 -7.60 8.64
CA PRO A 114 15.15 -7.98 7.25
C PRO A 114 13.71 -7.73 6.80
N GLU A 115 12.72 -8.03 7.64
CA GLU A 115 11.30 -7.83 7.37
C GLU A 115 10.95 -6.33 7.26
N GLU A 116 11.52 -5.50 8.13
CA GLU A 116 11.30 -4.06 8.09
C GLU A 116 11.93 -3.45 6.83
N MET A 117 13.13 -3.91 6.46
CA MET A 117 13.80 -3.48 5.23
C MET A 117 13.02 -3.92 3.99
N GLU A 118 12.52 -5.15 3.97
CA GLU A 118 11.63 -5.65 2.91
C GLU A 118 10.37 -4.77 2.81
N GLY A 119 9.77 -4.41 3.95
CA GLY A 119 8.62 -3.49 3.97
C GLY A 119 8.94 -2.14 3.33
N LEU A 120 10.09 -1.54 3.66
CA LEU A 120 10.52 -0.28 3.06
C LEU A 120 10.77 -0.41 1.55
N LEU A 121 11.37 -1.52 1.10
CA LEU A 121 11.65 -1.77 -0.33
C LEU A 121 10.37 -2.01 -1.14
N LEU A 122 9.42 -2.80 -0.61
CA LEU A 122 8.13 -3.05 -1.26
C LEU A 122 7.32 -1.76 -1.43
N LEU A 123 7.45 -0.83 -0.48
CA LEU A 123 6.82 0.49 -0.57
C LEU A 123 7.68 1.52 -1.30
N LYS A 124 8.79 1.12 -1.93
CA LYS A 124 9.72 2.00 -2.67
C LYS A 124 10.22 3.18 -1.85
N MET A 125 10.36 3.00 -0.54
CA MET A 125 10.77 4.02 0.42
C MET A 125 12.28 4.13 0.59
N VAL A 126 13.06 3.16 0.11
CA VAL A 126 14.53 3.20 0.14
C VAL A 126 15.02 3.42 -1.28
N ARG A 127 15.92 4.39 -1.47
CA ARG A 127 16.68 4.54 -2.70
C ARG A 127 18.10 4.01 -2.50
N GLU A 128 18.56 3.20 -3.44
CA GLU A 128 19.98 2.91 -3.61
C GLU A 128 20.61 4.08 -4.36
N LEU A 129 21.83 4.47 -4.00
CA LEU A 129 22.59 5.40 -4.83
C LEU A 129 22.94 4.66 -6.12
N GLU A 130 22.41 5.10 -7.26
CA GLU A 130 23.05 4.75 -8.52
C GLU A 130 24.50 5.24 -8.44
N PRO A 131 25.52 4.42 -8.77
CA PRO A 131 26.88 4.95 -8.88
C PRO A 131 26.83 6.11 -9.87
N GLU A 132 27.38 7.26 -9.48
CA GLU A 132 27.51 8.41 -10.37
C GLU A 132 28.12 7.89 -11.67
N LYS A 133 27.38 8.01 -12.78
CA LYS A 133 27.98 7.81 -14.09
C LYS A 133 29.03 8.90 -14.20
N GLU A 134 30.31 8.52 -14.14
CA GLU A 134 31.39 9.39 -14.55
C GLU A 134 31.00 9.92 -15.93
N GLU A 135 30.70 11.22 -16.02
CA GLU A 135 30.59 11.90 -17.30
C GLU A 135 31.98 11.77 -17.93
N GLU A 136 32.13 10.86 -18.90
CA GLU A 136 33.27 10.87 -19.80
C GLU A 136 33.24 12.22 -20.52
N GLU A 137 34.08 13.16 -20.08
CA GLU A 137 34.36 14.40 -20.79
C GLU A 137 34.98 14.05 -22.16
N ASP A 138 34.23 14.29 -23.24
CA ASP A 138 34.68 14.23 -24.63
C ASP A 138 35.75 15.29 -24.97
#